data_AF-A0A3D6DZI9-F1
#
_entry.id   AF-A0A3D6DZI9-F1
#
_cell.length_a   1.000
_cell.length_b   1.000
_cell.length_c   1.000
_cell.angle_alpha   90.00
_cell.angle_beta   90.00
_cell.angle_gamma   90.00
#
_symmetry.space_group_name_H-M   'P 1'
#
loop_
_entity.id
_entity.type
_entity.pdbx_description
1 polymer ?
#
loop_
_entity_poly.entity_id
_entity_poly.type
_entity_poly.pdbx_seq_one_letter_code
_entity_poly.pdbx_strand_id
1 'polypeptide(L)'
;GEALRVQLDDGQTLEVDALISATGVRPNIAFLYGSGVAVDAGVLVDASMQTSVAGIYAAGDVAEAVEFGTGLRVVNAIQPDAVEQARVAALHMAGQPAVLPGTFVFNIHVISGPVSGRSAGLGCCS
;
A
#
# COMPACT_ATOMS: atom_id res chain seq x y z
N GLY A 1 -30.51 -14.69 17.25
CA GLY A 1 -29.06 -14.45 17.23
C GLY A 1 -28.80 -13.34 18.22
N GLU A 2 -27.71 -13.40 18.96
CA GLU A 2 -27.32 -12.33 19.89
C GLU A 2 -26.92 -11.09 19.05
N ALA A 3 -27.52 -9.93 19.32
CA ALA A 3 -27.22 -8.68 18.63
C ALA A 3 -25.88 -8.12 19.13
N LEU A 4 -25.03 -7.61 18.23
CA LEU A 4 -23.76 -6.97 18.59
C LEU A 4 -24.04 -5.54 19.07
N ARG A 5 -23.45 -5.14 20.19
CA ARG A 5 -23.49 -3.75 20.69
C ARG A 5 -22.20 -3.03 20.37
N VAL A 6 -22.30 -1.90 19.67
CA VAL A 6 -21.18 -1.04 19.31
C VAL A 6 -21.33 0.28 20.04
N GLN A 7 -20.30 0.70 20.78
CA GLN A 7 -20.26 2.02 21.41
C GLN A 7 -19.49 2.98 20.51
N LEU A 8 -20.13 4.10 20.15
CA LEU A 8 -19.55 5.17 19.36
C LEU A 8 -18.74 6.12 20.26
N ASP A 9 -17.89 6.93 19.64
CA ASP A 9 -17.05 7.94 20.31
C ASP A 9 -17.86 9.07 20.96
N ASP A 10 -19.08 9.32 20.48
CA ASP A 10 -20.07 10.21 21.09
C ASP A 10 -20.83 9.59 22.28
N GLY A 11 -20.50 8.35 22.65
CA GLY A 11 -21.07 7.62 23.78
C GLY A 11 -22.37 6.88 23.48
N GLN A 12 -22.93 7.00 22.27
CA GLN A 12 -24.11 6.25 21.85
C GLN A 12 -23.80 4.76 21.71
N THR A 13 -24.79 3.90 21.95
CA THR A 13 -24.68 2.45 21.74
C THR A 13 -25.68 2.02 20.68
N LEU A 14 -25.20 1.34 19.63
CA LEU A 14 -26.01 0.80 18.55
C LEU A 14 -26.04 -0.72 18.62
N GLU A 15 -27.22 -1.31 18.50
CA GLU A 15 -27.38 -2.74 18.25
C GLU A 15 -27.33 -2.99 16.75
N VAL A 16 -26.45 -3.89 16.31
CA VAL A 16 -26.25 -4.25 14.91
C VAL A 16 -26.25 -5.76 14.72
N ASP A 17 -26.78 -6.21 13.59
CA ASP A 17 -26.72 -7.61 13.19
C ASP A 17 -25.35 -7.98 12.60
N ALA A 18 -24.60 -6.98 12.10
CA ALA A 18 -23.25 -7.15 11.57
C ALA A 18 -22.44 -5.84 11.68
N LEU A 19 -21.15 -5.96 11.97
CA LEU A 19 -20.18 -4.86 11.99
C LEU A 19 -19.11 -5.11 10.92
N ILE A 20 -18.87 -4.12 10.06
CA ILE A 20 -17.77 -4.14 9.07
C ILE A 20 -16.72 -3.10 9.49
N SER A 21 -15.52 -3.56 9.82
CA SER A 21 -14.38 -2.69 10.16
C SER A 21 -13.42 -2.58 8.99
N ALA A 22 -13.33 -1.39 8.39
CA ALA A 22 -12.44 -1.07 7.26
C ALA A 22 -11.43 0.03 7.64
N THR A 23 -10.84 -0.05 8.82
CA THR A 23 -9.97 1.00 9.43
C THR A 23 -8.55 1.06 8.87
N GLY A 24 -8.31 0.49 7.68
CA GLY A 24 -7.03 0.55 6.97
C GLY A 24 -6.28 -0.79 6.94
N VAL A 25 -5.30 -0.87 6.04
CA VAL A 25 -4.40 -2.01 5.86
C VAL A 25 -3.00 -1.61 6.32
N ARG A 26 -2.23 -2.57 6.87
CA ARG A 26 -0.82 -2.38 7.26
C ARG A 26 0.05 -3.41 6.57
N PRO A 27 1.23 -3.04 6.02
CA PRO A 27 2.17 -3.99 5.43
C PRO A 27 2.58 -5.08 6.42
N ASN A 28 2.52 -6.34 5.97
CA ASN A 28 2.96 -7.47 6.78
C ASN A 28 4.49 -7.63 6.70
N ILE A 29 5.21 -6.85 7.47
CA ILE A 29 6.69 -6.81 7.47
C ILE A 29 7.34 -7.38 8.74
N ALA A 30 6.54 -7.80 9.72
CA ALA A 30 7.04 -8.22 11.03
C ALA A 30 8.02 -9.40 10.95
N PHE A 31 7.86 -10.30 9.98
CA PHE A 31 8.73 -11.45 9.79
C PHE A 31 10.12 -11.08 9.23
N LEU A 32 10.30 -9.87 8.72
CA LEU A 32 11.57 -9.40 8.15
C LEU A 32 12.49 -8.79 9.22
N TYR A 33 12.01 -8.53 10.44
CA TYR A 33 12.87 -8.05 11.52
C TYR A 33 14.00 -9.04 11.81
N GLY A 34 15.24 -8.56 11.75
CA GLY A 34 16.45 -9.38 11.92
C GLY A 34 16.94 -10.10 10.66
N SER A 35 16.24 -9.99 9.52
CA SER A 35 16.66 -10.61 8.25
C SER A 35 17.77 -9.84 7.50
N GLY A 36 18.04 -8.59 7.89
CA GLY A 36 18.92 -7.66 7.15
C GLY A 36 18.23 -6.90 6.02
N VAL A 37 16.98 -7.24 5.70
CA VAL A 37 16.12 -6.42 4.81
C VAL A 37 15.72 -5.15 5.55
N ALA A 38 15.97 -4.00 4.92
CA ALA A 38 15.59 -2.70 5.45
C ALA A 38 14.07 -2.51 5.32
N VAL A 39 13.43 -2.16 6.44
CA VAL A 39 11.98 -1.96 6.54
C VAL A 39 11.68 -0.70 7.37
N ASP A 40 10.59 0.00 7.04
CA ASP A 40 10.02 1.09 7.82
C ASP A 40 8.49 0.98 7.86
N ALA A 41 7.75 1.80 7.10
CA ALA A 41 6.31 1.63 6.92
C ALA A 41 6.01 0.41 6.03
N GLY A 42 6.90 0.10 5.09
CA GLY A 42 6.93 -1.12 4.28
C GLY A 42 8.36 -1.63 4.07
N VAL A 43 8.54 -2.50 3.07
CA VAL A 43 9.87 -2.95 2.62
C VAL A 43 10.48 -1.87 1.76
N LEU A 44 11.61 -1.32 2.21
CA LEU A 44 12.31 -0.26 1.50
C LEU A 44 12.90 -0.82 0.20
N VAL A 45 12.48 -0.23 -0.92
CA VAL A 45 13.00 -0.59 -2.24
C VAL A 45 13.62 0.61 -2.96
N ASP A 46 14.52 0.33 -3.89
CA ASP A 46 15.05 1.30 -4.85
C ASP A 46 14.17 1.41 -6.11
N ALA A 47 14.60 2.19 -7.10
CA ALA A 47 13.85 2.36 -8.36
C ALA A 47 13.75 1.06 -9.19
N SER A 48 14.59 0.07 -8.93
CA SER A 48 14.51 -1.26 -9.56
C SER A 48 13.66 -2.27 -8.78
N MET A 49 12.99 -1.79 -7.72
CA MET A 49 12.22 -2.58 -6.76
C MET A 49 13.07 -3.54 -5.92
N GLN A 50 14.39 -3.34 -5.90
CA GLN A 50 15.33 -4.15 -5.14
C GLN A 50 15.40 -3.67 -3.69
N THR A 51 15.42 -4.61 -2.76
CA THR A 51 15.59 -4.32 -1.32
C THR A 51 17.05 -4.02 -0.99
N SER A 52 17.35 -3.74 0.29
CA SER A 52 18.73 -3.63 0.78
C SER A 52 19.56 -4.93 0.62
N VAL A 53 18.91 -6.07 0.38
CA VAL A 53 19.58 -7.36 0.16
C VAL A 53 19.57 -7.68 -1.33
N ALA A 54 20.77 -7.84 -1.90
CA ALA A 54 20.95 -8.12 -3.31
C ALA A 54 20.21 -9.41 -3.73
N GLY A 55 19.49 -9.33 -4.84
CA GLY A 55 18.67 -10.43 -5.36
C GLY A 55 17.30 -10.60 -4.69
N ILE A 56 16.99 -9.82 -3.67
CA ILE A 56 15.66 -9.79 -3.02
C ILE A 56 14.93 -8.52 -3.46
N TYR A 57 13.67 -8.68 -3.86
CA TYR A 57 12.82 -7.60 -4.37
C TYR A 57 11.47 -7.61 -3.64
N ALA A 58 10.81 -6.45 -3.62
CA ALA A 58 9.46 -6.31 -3.09
C ALA A 58 8.60 -5.45 -4.02
N ALA A 59 7.31 -5.75 -4.09
CA ALA A 59 6.33 -5.03 -4.90
C ALA A 59 4.92 -5.18 -4.28
N GLY A 60 4.02 -4.27 -4.64
CA GLY A 60 2.65 -4.20 -4.15
C GLY A 60 2.53 -3.56 -2.78
N ASP A 61 1.47 -3.91 -2.06
CA ASP A 61 1.07 -3.29 -0.77
C ASP A 61 2.14 -3.35 0.33
N VAL A 62 3.17 -4.19 0.16
CA VAL A 62 4.27 -4.31 1.10
C VAL A 62 5.44 -3.39 0.77
N ALA A 63 5.55 -2.87 -0.46
CA ALA A 63 6.70 -2.11 -0.91
C ALA A 63 6.58 -0.63 -0.57
N GLU A 64 7.67 -0.08 -0.04
CA GLU A 64 7.83 1.33 0.24
C GLU A 64 8.77 1.94 -0.80
N ALA A 65 8.17 2.57 -1.82
CA ALA A 65 8.84 3.11 -2.99
C ALA A 65 8.73 4.64 -3.04
N VAL A 66 9.55 5.28 -3.88
CA VAL A 66 9.57 6.74 -4.02
C VAL A 66 8.38 7.19 -4.87
N GLU A 67 7.59 8.14 -4.38
CA GLU A 67 6.46 8.73 -5.10
C GLU A 67 6.94 9.69 -6.21
N PHE A 68 6.31 9.59 -7.38
CA PHE A 68 6.55 10.48 -8.50
C PHE A 68 5.96 11.88 -8.22
N GLY A 69 6.78 12.78 -7.67
CA GLY A 69 6.42 14.19 -7.51
C GLY A 69 6.96 14.79 -6.21
N THR A 70 6.70 14.13 -5.08
CA THR A 70 7.21 14.59 -3.76
C THR A 70 8.62 14.09 -3.48
N GLY A 71 9.03 12.97 -4.09
CA GLY A 71 10.28 12.29 -3.75
C GLY A 71 10.25 11.60 -2.38
N LEU A 72 9.09 11.63 -1.71
CA LEU A 72 8.89 10.93 -0.44
C LEU A 72 8.71 9.44 -0.69
N ARG A 73 9.06 8.65 0.32
CA ARG A 73 8.80 7.22 0.34
C ARG A 73 7.38 6.97 0.83
N VAL A 74 6.63 6.16 0.08
CA VAL A 74 5.23 5.86 0.37
C VAL A 74 4.95 4.37 0.17
N VAL A 75 4.06 3.84 0.99
CA VAL A 75 3.41 2.56 0.74
C VAL A 75 2.09 2.85 0.04
N ASN A 76 2.02 2.50 -1.24
CA ASN A 76 0.86 2.78 -2.08
C ASN A 76 0.12 1.48 -2.41
N ALA A 77 -0.85 1.14 -1.56
CA ALA A 77 -1.65 -0.07 -1.68
C ALA A 77 -2.76 0.08 -2.73
N ILE A 78 -2.38 0.28 -4.00
CA ILE A 78 -3.30 0.38 -5.12
C ILE A 78 -2.88 -0.57 -6.25
N GLN A 79 -3.88 -1.16 -6.90
CA GLN A 79 -3.66 -2.17 -7.94
C GLN A 79 -2.75 -1.71 -9.10
N PRO A 80 -2.89 -0.49 -9.66
CA PRO A 80 -2.06 -0.09 -10.78
C PRO A 80 -0.57 0.05 -10.41
N ASP A 81 -0.30 0.52 -9.20
CA ASP A 81 1.05 0.67 -8.69
C ASP A 81 1.68 -0.70 -8.43
N ALA A 82 0.93 -1.61 -7.79
CA ALA A 82 1.37 -2.98 -7.58
C ALA A 82 1.75 -3.70 -8.88
N VAL A 83 0.97 -3.50 -9.96
CA VAL A 83 1.25 -4.10 -11.27
C VAL A 83 2.55 -3.55 -11.86
N GLU A 84 2.75 -2.24 -11.80
CA GLU A 84 3.93 -1.62 -12.40
C GLU A 84 5.21 -1.93 -11.59
N GLN A 85 5.12 -1.91 -10.25
CA GLN A 85 6.19 -2.38 -9.37
C GLN A 85 6.55 -3.85 -9.67
N ALA A 86 5.56 -4.73 -9.80
CA ALA A 86 5.78 -6.14 -10.12
C ALA A 86 6.47 -6.32 -11.49
N ARG A 87 6.08 -5.52 -12.49
CA ARG A 87 6.70 -5.54 -13.81
C ARG A 87 8.19 -5.16 -13.74
N VAL A 88 8.53 -4.08 -13.03
CA VAL A 88 9.91 -3.64 -12.87
C VAL A 88 10.75 -4.67 -12.10
N ALA A 89 10.23 -5.18 -10.98
CA ALA A 89 10.89 -6.21 -10.19
C ALA A 89 11.17 -7.47 -11.04
N ALA A 90 10.19 -7.94 -11.80
CA ALA A 90 10.32 -9.13 -12.64
C ALA A 90 11.36 -8.96 -13.76
N LEU A 91 11.42 -7.78 -14.40
CA LEU A 91 12.43 -7.48 -15.41
C LEU A 91 13.84 -7.52 -14.83
N HIS A 92 14.03 -6.91 -13.65
CA HIS A 92 15.32 -6.95 -12.97
C HIS A 92 15.72 -8.36 -12.52
N MET A 93 14.78 -9.16 -12.01
CA MET A 93 15.00 -10.57 -11.71
C MET A 93 15.42 -11.37 -12.96
N ALA A 94 14.91 -11.01 -14.14
CA ALA A 94 15.25 -11.61 -15.42
C ALA A 94 16.55 -11.06 -16.04
N GLY A 95 17.30 -10.21 -15.33
CA GLY A 95 18.53 -9.59 -15.82
C GLY A 95 18.31 -8.48 -16.86
N GLN A 96 17.08 -7.97 -16.98
CA GLN A 96 16.73 -6.85 -17.84
C GLN A 96 16.65 -5.57 -17.00
N PRO A 97 17.48 -4.55 -17.30
CA PRO A 97 17.41 -3.27 -16.59
C PRO A 97 16.04 -2.61 -16.79
N ALA A 98 15.39 -2.24 -15.69
CA ALA A 98 14.11 -1.54 -15.66
C ALA A 98 14.03 -0.66 -14.41
N VAL A 99 13.49 0.54 -14.55
CA VAL A 99 13.34 1.46 -13.43
C VAL A 99 11.90 1.96 -13.36
N LEU A 100 11.40 2.07 -12.14
CA LEU A 100 10.20 2.80 -11.81
C LEU A 100 10.60 4.27 -11.55
N PRO A 101 10.19 5.23 -12.38
CA PRO A 101 10.50 6.65 -12.17
C PRO A 101 9.89 7.21 -10.88
N GLY A 102 8.84 6.55 -10.40
CA GLY A 102 8.18 6.79 -9.13
C GLY A 102 6.77 6.19 -9.15
N THR A 103 6.22 5.93 -7.97
CA THR A 103 4.85 5.45 -7.83
C THR A 103 3.86 6.58 -8.10
N PHE A 104 2.75 6.27 -8.77
CA PHE A 104 1.68 7.25 -9.00
C PHE A 104 0.47 6.87 -8.16
N VAL A 105 -0.03 7.81 -7.37
CA VAL A 105 -1.20 7.59 -6.50
C VAL A 105 -2.49 7.97 -7.24
N PHE A 106 -3.08 7.00 -7.96
CA PHE A 106 -4.39 7.14 -8.59
C PHE A 106 -5.29 5.97 -8.23
N ASN A 107 -6.41 6.24 -7.55
CA ASN A 107 -7.35 5.19 -7.17
C ASN A 107 -8.74 5.44 -7.76
N ILE A 108 -9.41 4.37 -8.15
CA ILE A 108 -10.80 4.38 -8.63
C ILE A 108 -11.59 3.52 -7.66
N HIS A 109 -12.49 4.14 -6.91
CA HIS A 109 -13.42 3.42 -6.05
C HIS A 109 -14.85 3.60 -6.55
N VAL A 110 -15.57 2.50 -6.69
CA VAL A 110 -16.98 2.49 -7.12
C VAL A 110 -17.84 2.26 -5.88
N ILE A 111 -18.66 3.25 -5.54
CA ILE A 111 -19.64 3.16 -4.44
C ILE A 111 -21.00 2.88 -5.08
N SER A 112 -21.71 1.84 -4.62
CA SER A 112 -22.97 1.36 -5.21
C SER A 112 -23.99 2.47 -5.51
N GLY A 113 -24.10 2.80 -6.79
CA GLY A 113 -24.81 3.95 -7.38
C GLY A 113 -24.01 4.47 -8.59
N PRO A 114 -24.55 5.36 -9.46
CA PRO A 114 -23.82 5.83 -10.66
C PRO A 114 -22.62 6.75 -10.36
N VAL A 115 -22.19 6.86 -9.10
CA VAL A 115 -21.15 7.79 -8.65
C VAL A 115 -19.80 7.10 -8.67
N SER A 116 -19.01 7.38 -9.70
CA SER A 116 -17.58 7.03 -9.75
C SER A 116 -16.76 8.17 -9.13
N GLY A 117 -16.05 7.88 -8.03
CA GLY A 117 -15.06 8.77 -7.45
C GLY A 117 -13.68 8.49 -8.03
N ARG A 118 -12.97 9.53 -8.49
CA ARG A 118 -11.55 9.48 -8.81
C ARG A 118 -10.81 10.38 -7.82
N SER A 119 -9.84 9.83 -7.11
CA SER A 119 -8.90 10.62 -6.32
C SER A 119 -7.49 10.46 -6.90
N ALA A 120 -6.86 11.59 -7.20
CA ALA A 120 -5.43 11.71 -7.42
C ALA A 120 -4.95 12.67 -6.34
N GLY A 121 -4.29 12.13 -5.31
CA GLY A 121 -3.79 12.92 -4.19
C GLY A 121 -2.27 12.91 -4.25
N LEU A 122 -1.65 14.09 -4.27
CA LEU A 122 -0.28 14.26 -3.81
C LEU A 122 -0.35 14.11 -2.29
N GLY A 123 0.36 13.13 -1.73
CA GLY A 123 0.38 12.90 -0.28
C GLY A 123 0.90 14.12 0.46
N CYS A 124 0.01 15.02 0.88
CA CYS A 124 0.32 16.13 1.76
C CYS A 124 0.26 15.59 3.20
N CYS A 125 1.38 15.10 3.71
CA CYS A 125 1.56 14.92 5.14
C CYS A 125 2.22 16.18 5.71
N SER A 126 1.54 16.78 6.69
CA SER A 126 2.02 17.87 7.54
C SER A 126 3.00 17.33 8.58
#